data_AF-A0A5C3MAP6-F1
#
_entry.id   AF-A0A5C3MAP6-F1
#
_cell.length_a   1.000
_cell.length_b   1.000
_cell.length_c   1.000
_cell.angle_alpha   90.00
_cell.angle_beta   90.00
_cell.angle_gamma   90.00
#
_symmetry.space_group_name_H-M   'P 1'
#
loop_
_entity.id
_entity.type
_entity.pdbx_description
1 polymer ?
#
loop_
_entity_poly.entity_id
_entity_poly.type
_entity_poly.pdbx_seq_one_letter_code
_entity_poly.pdbx_strand_id
1 'polypeptide(L)'
;MNPPSRSSTREEQQQQQQEGSKDIIVDVDSTSSTSTQIQQATQSIHPEQDGKLAPSTEVKSGEDYATYASPFELYPFLRYRSRPMSSDRLATNSQASPSTSTSVIPSTTLVSSTAQSSLPSTFPAASIYPSSLSTPSFTSQSSSSSSSVPIPDLRPLKLATSSRMLDPSKRICQYEVPGGGVCRDDHCEDLHLNRIMGSGTDVGSGVEPSDEETAEYLYNVMPSNWLTTHNVSTSNIISALREARQVRKTPMVLDERVEQALSSLGSPPPPPPPT
;
A
#
# COMPACT_ATOMS: atom_id res chain seq x y z
N MET A 1 -7.65 -40.01 -59.21
CA MET A 1 -8.66 -39.15 -58.55
C MET A 1 -7.90 -38.28 -57.55
N ASN A 2 -7.68 -37.02 -57.92
CA ASN A 2 -6.89 -36.04 -57.15
C ASN A 2 -7.82 -35.15 -56.32
N PRO A 3 -7.49 -34.84 -55.05
CA PRO A 3 -8.08 -33.70 -54.36
C PRO A 3 -7.37 -32.39 -54.75
N PRO A 4 -8.09 -31.25 -54.83
CA PRO A 4 -7.52 -29.98 -55.26
C PRO A 4 -6.85 -29.21 -54.11
N SER A 5 -5.68 -28.65 -54.44
CA SER A 5 -4.92 -27.68 -53.66
C SER A 5 -5.71 -26.39 -53.44
N ARG A 6 -5.79 -25.93 -52.19
CA ARG A 6 -6.25 -24.58 -51.83
C ARG A 6 -5.05 -23.73 -51.43
N SER A 7 -4.57 -22.96 -52.39
CA SER A 7 -3.68 -21.81 -52.23
C SER A 7 -4.49 -20.52 -52.46
N SER A 8 -4.01 -19.41 -51.90
CA SER A 8 -4.49 -18.02 -52.04
C SER A 8 -5.55 -17.54 -51.04
N THR A 9 -5.11 -16.77 -50.05
CA THR A 9 -5.31 -15.30 -49.99
C THR A 9 -4.57 -14.74 -48.77
N ARG A 10 -3.35 -14.21 -48.99
CA ARG A 10 -2.57 -13.44 -48.02
C ARG A 10 -1.95 -12.26 -48.75
N GLU A 11 -2.78 -11.33 -49.17
CA GLU A 11 -2.40 -10.02 -49.70
C GLU A 11 -3.70 -9.23 -49.72
N GLU A 12 -3.76 -8.13 -48.96
CA GLU A 12 -4.72 -7.01 -49.01
C GLU A 12 -5.25 -6.64 -47.62
N GLN A 13 -4.36 -6.11 -46.77
CA GLN A 13 -4.73 -5.21 -45.67
C GLN A 13 -3.46 -4.49 -45.17
N GLN A 14 -2.91 -3.65 -46.04
CA GLN A 14 -1.80 -2.77 -45.69
C GLN A 14 -1.92 -1.45 -46.45
N GLN A 15 -3.08 -0.79 -46.35
CA GLN A 15 -3.22 0.59 -46.83
C GLN A 15 -4.44 1.28 -46.20
N GLN A 16 -4.23 1.95 -45.06
CA GLN A 16 -4.89 3.21 -44.64
C GLN A 16 -4.71 3.41 -43.14
N GLN A 17 -3.69 4.19 -42.77
CA GLN A 17 -3.73 5.19 -41.68
C GLN A 17 -2.38 5.92 -41.65
N GLN A 18 -2.16 6.72 -42.69
CA GLN A 18 -1.34 7.93 -42.61
C GLN A 18 -2.30 9.11 -42.67
N GLU A 19 -2.08 10.06 -41.76
CA GLU A 19 -2.47 11.47 -41.74
C GLU A 19 -3.20 11.87 -40.46
N GLY A 20 -2.52 12.69 -39.65
CA GLY A 20 -3.11 13.29 -38.47
C GLY A 20 -2.15 13.61 -37.32
N SER A 21 -0.83 13.69 -37.54
CA SER A 21 0.07 14.27 -36.54
C SER A 21 -0.05 15.79 -36.61
N LYS A 22 -1.06 16.33 -35.95
CA LYS A 22 -1.23 17.76 -35.73
C LYS A 22 -0.53 18.06 -34.41
N ASP A 23 0.69 18.58 -34.51
CA ASP A 23 1.46 19.06 -33.38
C ASP A 23 0.68 20.20 -32.70
N ILE A 24 0.02 19.88 -31.58
CA ILE A 24 -0.52 20.87 -30.67
C ILE A 24 0.65 21.26 -29.77
N ILE A 25 1.33 22.35 -30.11
CA ILE A 25 2.23 23.07 -29.21
C ILE A 25 1.33 23.70 -28.15
N VAL A 26 1.17 23.01 -27.02
CA VAL A 26 0.53 23.58 -25.82
C VAL A 26 1.60 24.39 -25.12
N ASP A 27 1.49 25.72 -25.23
CA ASP A 27 2.28 26.68 -24.47
C ASP A 27 1.84 26.56 -22.99
N VAL A 28 2.64 25.83 -22.19
CA VAL A 28 2.39 25.67 -20.76
C VAL A 28 3.12 26.80 -20.05
N ASP A 29 2.37 27.87 -19.79
CA ASP A 29 2.76 28.94 -18.89
C ASP A 29 3.20 28.33 -17.55
N SER A 30 4.51 28.32 -17.33
CA SER A 30 5.16 27.97 -16.07
C SER A 30 4.90 29.08 -15.07
N THR A 31 3.67 29.15 -14.56
CA THR A 31 3.34 30.07 -13.47
C THR A 31 3.12 29.30 -12.17
N SER A 32 3.92 29.71 -11.20
CA SER A 32 3.64 29.61 -9.77
C SER A 32 3.98 28.28 -9.09
N SER A 33 5.27 28.10 -8.81
CA SER A 33 5.72 27.37 -7.63
C SER A 33 5.17 28.05 -6.37
N THR A 34 4.04 27.59 -5.85
CA THR A 34 3.53 28.00 -4.54
C THR A 34 4.32 27.29 -3.45
N SER A 35 5.42 27.91 -3.04
CA SER A 35 6.18 27.52 -1.85
C SER A 35 5.29 27.70 -0.62
N THR A 36 4.83 26.60 -0.05
CA THR A 36 4.05 26.61 1.20
C THR A 36 5.04 26.60 2.36
N GLN A 37 5.48 27.79 2.78
CA GLN A 37 6.24 27.96 4.01
C GLN A 37 5.27 27.92 5.19
N ILE A 38 5.31 26.83 5.96
CA ILE A 38 4.57 26.68 7.21
C ILE A 38 5.16 27.68 8.23
N GLN A 39 4.56 28.87 8.31
CA GLN A 39 4.71 29.71 9.49
C GLN A 39 3.80 29.15 10.58
N GLN A 40 4.41 28.65 11.65
CA GLN A 40 3.70 28.32 12.88
C GLN A 40 3.12 29.62 13.44
N ALA A 41 1.83 29.85 13.20
CA ALA A 41 1.10 30.94 13.81
C ALA A 41 0.96 30.66 15.32
N THR A 42 1.80 31.31 16.12
CA THR A 42 1.51 31.56 17.53
C THR A 42 0.24 32.40 17.61
N GLN A 43 -0.88 31.76 17.94
CA GLN A 43 -2.14 32.42 18.20
C GLN A 43 -2.01 33.26 19.49
N SER A 44 -1.72 34.54 19.33
CA SER A 44 -1.98 35.55 20.36
C SER A 44 -3.42 36.05 20.16
N ILE A 45 -4.36 35.39 20.82
CA ILE A 45 -5.76 35.81 20.87
C ILE A 45 -5.85 36.96 21.89
N HIS A 46 -6.02 38.19 21.40
CA HIS A 46 -6.39 39.34 22.22
C HIS A 46 -7.77 39.83 21.76
N PRO A 47 -8.85 39.60 22.51
CA PRO A 47 -10.08 40.36 22.33
C PRO A 47 -10.02 41.59 23.22
N GLU A 48 -9.94 42.76 22.59
CA GLU A 48 -10.25 44.03 23.22
C GLU A 48 -11.78 44.06 23.44
N GLN A 49 -12.21 43.96 24.70
CA GLN A 49 -13.57 44.30 25.11
C GLN A 49 -13.51 45.25 26.31
N ASP A 50 -13.89 46.49 26.03
CA ASP A 50 -14.28 47.51 27.00
C ASP A 50 -15.39 46.99 27.91
N GLY A 51 -15.19 47.05 29.24
CA GLY A 51 -16.26 46.73 30.17
C GLY A 51 -15.86 46.53 31.64
N LYS A 52 -15.76 47.64 32.39
CA LYS A 52 -16.33 47.80 33.75
C LYS A 52 -15.79 46.91 34.89
N LEU A 53 -14.86 47.49 35.65
CA LEU A 53 -14.60 47.40 37.10
C LEU A 53 -15.34 46.30 37.91
N ALA A 54 -14.58 45.29 38.34
CA ALA A 54 -14.85 44.45 39.52
C ALA A 54 -13.51 43.88 40.07
N PRO A 55 -13.42 43.54 41.38
CA PRO A 55 -12.15 43.49 42.11
C PRO A 55 -11.33 42.23 41.85
N SER A 56 -10.01 42.42 41.76
CA SER A 56 -8.98 41.40 41.65
C SER A 56 -9.04 40.37 42.77
N THR A 57 -9.35 39.12 42.42
CA THR A 57 -8.93 37.94 43.18
C THR A 57 -7.66 37.40 42.54
N GLU A 58 -6.56 37.55 43.27
CA GLU A 58 -5.24 37.02 42.94
C GLU A 58 -5.27 35.49 43.04
N VAL A 59 -5.64 34.82 41.95
CA VAL A 59 -5.53 33.36 41.83
C VAL A 59 -4.12 33.05 41.35
N LYS A 60 -3.30 32.60 42.29
CA LYS A 60 -1.95 32.07 42.07
C LYS A 60 -2.07 30.80 41.21
N SER A 61 -2.06 30.98 39.89
CA SER A 61 -2.02 29.91 38.90
C SER A 61 -0.65 29.24 38.98
N GLY A 62 -0.52 28.25 39.86
CA GLY A 62 0.53 27.26 39.74
C GLY A 62 0.30 26.53 38.42
N GLU A 63 1.17 26.79 37.45
CA GLU A 63 1.22 26.04 36.21
C GLU A 63 1.66 24.61 36.55
N ASP A 64 0.68 23.77 36.86
CA ASP A 64 0.85 22.32 36.91
C ASP A 64 1.09 21.86 35.47
N TYR A 65 2.33 21.97 35.02
CA TYR A 65 2.79 21.30 33.82
C TYR A 65 2.59 19.80 34.07
N ALA A 66 1.53 19.25 33.48
CA ALA A 66 1.30 17.82 33.48
C ALA A 66 2.59 17.15 32.99
N THR A 67 3.22 16.40 33.89
CA THR A 67 4.44 15.66 33.56
C THR A 67 4.09 14.73 32.42
N TYR A 68 4.68 14.96 31.25
CA TYR A 68 4.40 14.20 30.05
C TYR A 68 4.81 12.74 30.28
N ALA A 69 3.81 11.89 30.54
CA ALA A 69 3.99 10.45 30.63
C ALA A 69 4.19 9.92 29.21
N SER A 70 5.43 9.54 28.88
CA SER A 70 5.74 9.02 27.56
C SER A 70 4.92 7.75 27.30
N PRO A 71 4.20 7.63 26.17
CA PRO A 71 3.47 6.40 25.85
C PRO A 71 4.40 5.17 25.76
N PHE A 72 5.71 5.37 25.59
CA PHE A 72 6.71 4.32 25.63
C PHE A 72 7.07 3.83 27.05
N GLU A 73 6.53 4.44 28.11
CA GLU A 73 6.62 3.91 29.48
C GLU A 73 5.78 2.64 29.66
N LEU A 74 4.68 2.52 28.93
CA LEU A 74 3.79 1.35 29.00
C LEU A 74 4.30 0.14 28.23
N TYR A 75 5.36 0.30 27.41
CA TYR A 75 5.87 -0.75 26.52
C TYR A 75 7.37 -0.98 26.71
N PRO A 76 7.79 -1.63 27.83
CA PRO A 76 9.20 -1.86 28.15
C PRO A 76 9.95 -2.68 27.09
N PHE A 77 9.24 -3.53 26.34
CA PHE A 77 9.86 -4.33 25.27
C PHE A 77 10.32 -3.51 24.07
N LEU A 78 9.72 -2.35 23.80
CA LEU A 78 10.18 -1.45 22.73
C LEU A 78 11.45 -0.68 23.10
N ARG A 79 11.80 -0.64 24.41
CA ARG A 79 13.04 -0.01 24.89
C ARG A 79 14.26 -0.90 24.67
N TYR A 80 14.07 -2.19 24.46
CA TYR A 80 15.15 -3.14 24.25
C TYR A 80 15.58 -3.17 22.78
N ARG A 81 16.20 -2.08 22.31
CA ARG A 81 17.09 -2.18 21.15
C ARG A 81 18.33 -2.92 21.61
N SER A 82 18.42 -4.21 21.29
CA SER A 82 19.65 -4.98 21.35
C SER A 82 20.74 -4.14 20.69
N ARG A 83 21.68 -3.62 21.50
CA ARG A 83 22.85 -2.93 20.98
C ARG A 83 23.51 -3.89 19.97
N PRO A 84 23.82 -3.44 18.74
CA PRO A 84 24.66 -4.25 17.87
C PRO A 84 25.94 -4.52 18.65
N MET A 85 26.25 -5.79 18.88
CA MET A 85 27.56 -6.17 19.39
C MET A 85 28.56 -5.69 18.35
N SER A 86 29.30 -4.65 18.69
CA SER A 86 30.51 -4.27 17.99
C SER A 86 31.43 -5.48 18.00
N SER A 87 31.55 -6.15 16.85
CA SER A 87 32.64 -7.08 16.62
C SER A 87 33.92 -6.26 16.44
N ASP A 88 34.55 -5.94 17.57
CA ASP A 88 35.97 -5.67 17.62
C ASP A 88 36.72 -6.97 17.27
N ARG A 89 37.23 -7.05 16.05
CA ARG A 89 38.42 -7.87 15.77
C ARG A 89 39.40 -7.09 14.92
N LEU A 90 40.35 -6.49 15.64
CA LEU A 90 41.61 -5.95 15.13
C LEU A 90 42.47 -7.07 14.51
N ALA A 91 43.01 -6.76 13.33
CA ALA A 91 44.32 -7.08 12.74
C ALA A 91 45.09 -8.34 13.20
N THR A 92 45.55 -9.16 12.24
CA THR A 92 47.00 -9.27 11.92
C THR A 92 47.33 -10.19 10.71
N ASN A 93 48.21 -9.66 9.86
CA ASN A 93 49.32 -10.29 9.12
C ASN A 93 49.11 -11.16 7.84
N SER A 94 49.55 -10.57 6.71
CA SER A 94 50.58 -11.04 5.76
C SER A 94 50.62 -12.50 5.28
N GLN A 95 50.55 -12.72 3.94
CA GLN A 95 51.71 -13.00 3.07
C GLN A 95 51.30 -13.71 1.74
N ALA A 96 51.94 -13.24 0.67
CA ALA A 96 52.00 -13.66 -0.75
C ALA A 96 51.48 -15.04 -1.25
N SER A 97 50.72 -14.97 -2.38
CA SER A 97 50.82 -15.65 -3.70
C SER A 97 51.25 -17.14 -3.86
N PRO A 98 51.14 -17.76 -5.06
CA PRO A 98 50.00 -17.97 -5.98
C PRO A 98 49.86 -19.45 -6.45
N SER A 99 48.78 -19.77 -7.18
CA SER A 99 48.58 -20.88 -8.15
C SER A 99 48.83 -22.34 -7.72
N THR A 100 47.85 -23.22 -7.96
CA THR A 100 47.86 -24.34 -8.95
C THR A 100 46.76 -25.37 -8.60
N SER A 101 46.10 -25.86 -9.64
CA SER A 101 45.07 -26.90 -9.72
C SER A 101 45.31 -28.14 -8.85
N THR A 102 44.22 -28.80 -8.41
CA THR A 102 43.83 -30.19 -8.77
C THR A 102 42.87 -30.78 -7.72
N SER A 103 41.81 -31.42 -8.22
CA SER A 103 40.82 -32.25 -7.55
C SER A 103 41.41 -33.27 -6.57
N VAL A 104 40.86 -33.33 -5.33
CA VAL A 104 40.72 -34.59 -4.58
C VAL A 104 39.50 -34.48 -3.66
N ILE A 105 38.56 -35.40 -3.81
CA ILE A 105 37.44 -35.67 -2.89
C ILE A 105 38.00 -36.38 -1.66
N PRO A 106 37.54 -36.04 -0.44
CA PRO A 106 37.32 -37.09 0.55
C PRO A 106 35.92 -37.01 1.17
N SER A 107 35.17 -38.09 1.01
CA SER A 107 34.11 -38.48 1.94
C SER A 107 34.72 -38.66 3.33
N THR A 108 34.07 -38.16 4.39
CA THR A 108 33.61 -38.93 5.57
C THR A 108 33.22 -38.04 6.75
N THR A 109 32.32 -38.60 7.56
CA THR A 109 32.05 -38.33 8.99
C THR A 109 31.26 -37.08 9.39
N LEU A 110 29.95 -37.31 9.52
CA LEU A 110 29.11 -37.03 10.69
C LEU A 110 29.85 -36.48 11.93
N VAL A 111 29.46 -35.28 12.36
CA VAL A 111 29.36 -34.91 13.77
C VAL A 111 28.15 -34.00 13.96
N SER A 112 27.06 -34.61 14.44
CA SER A 112 25.92 -33.89 15.02
C SER A 112 26.40 -33.11 16.23
N SER A 113 26.38 -31.78 16.16
CA SER A 113 26.48 -30.91 17.33
C SER A 113 25.09 -30.42 17.68
N THR A 114 24.34 -31.27 18.37
CA THR A 114 23.08 -30.90 19.02
C THR A 114 23.45 -30.21 20.33
N ALA A 115 23.59 -28.89 20.31
CA ALA A 115 23.63 -28.10 21.54
C ALA A 115 22.20 -28.05 22.11
N GLN A 116 21.88 -29.01 22.98
CA GLN A 116 20.69 -28.97 23.83
C GLN A 116 20.93 -27.95 24.95
N SER A 117 20.61 -26.68 24.68
CA SER A 117 20.41 -25.70 25.74
C SER A 117 19.02 -25.91 26.33
N SER A 118 18.95 -26.73 27.37
CA SER A 118 17.76 -26.91 28.20
C SER A 118 17.58 -25.65 29.07
N LEU A 119 16.71 -24.75 28.63
CA LEU A 119 16.20 -23.66 29.46
C LEU A 119 14.98 -24.17 30.25
N PRO A 120 14.92 -23.98 31.58
CA PRO A 120 13.73 -24.28 32.34
C PRO A 120 12.61 -23.29 31.96
N SER A 121 11.61 -23.82 31.25
CA SER A 121 10.31 -23.19 31.06
C SER A 121 9.60 -23.15 32.41
N THR A 122 9.56 -21.97 33.02
CA THR A 122 8.64 -21.66 34.11
C THR A 122 8.04 -20.30 33.80
N PHE A 123 7.04 -20.31 32.92
CA PHE A 123 6.17 -19.17 32.74
C PHE A 123 5.17 -19.15 33.92
N PRO A 124 5.14 -18.10 34.75
CA PRO A 124 4.02 -17.91 35.64
C PRO A 124 2.76 -17.69 34.77
N ALA A 125 1.76 -18.55 34.97
CA ALA A 125 0.43 -18.38 34.44
C ALA A 125 -0.22 -17.14 35.09
N ALA A 126 0.09 -15.96 34.57
CA ALA A 126 -0.71 -14.76 34.77
C ALA A 126 -1.79 -14.75 33.68
N SER A 127 -2.89 -15.43 33.98
CA SER A 127 -4.19 -15.13 33.41
C SER A 127 -4.56 -13.68 33.77
N ILE A 128 -5.45 -13.07 32.97
CA ILE A 128 -5.90 -11.66 33.00
C ILE A 128 -5.08 -10.73 32.08
N TYR A 129 -5.07 -11.03 30.79
CA TYR A 129 -5.13 -9.97 29.79
C TYR A 129 -6.61 -9.75 29.45
N PRO A 130 -7.18 -8.55 29.66
CA PRO A 130 -8.44 -8.21 29.02
C PRO A 130 -8.18 -8.16 27.51
N SER A 131 -8.63 -9.17 26.78
CA SER A 131 -8.76 -9.14 25.33
C SER A 131 -9.85 -8.14 24.95
N SER A 132 -9.63 -6.86 25.18
CA SER A 132 -10.27 -5.81 24.40
C SER A 132 -9.58 -5.80 23.04
N LEU A 133 -9.89 -6.82 22.24
CA LEU A 133 -9.87 -6.71 20.79
C LEU A 133 -10.77 -5.52 20.48
N SER A 134 -10.16 -4.34 20.30
CA SER A 134 -10.79 -3.24 19.61
C SER A 134 -11.02 -3.74 18.18
N THR A 135 -12.13 -4.46 17.98
CA THR A 135 -12.78 -4.56 16.68
C THR A 135 -12.73 -3.15 16.10
N PRO A 136 -12.11 -2.93 14.94
CA PRO A 136 -12.21 -1.64 14.29
C PRO A 136 -13.71 -1.37 14.16
N SER A 137 -14.21 -0.40 14.91
CA SER A 137 -15.55 0.11 14.70
C SER A 137 -15.54 0.60 13.26
N PHE A 138 -16.18 -0.18 12.39
CA PHE A 138 -16.60 0.27 11.09
C PHE A 138 -17.40 1.54 11.35
N THR A 139 -16.79 2.69 11.11
CA THR A 139 -17.50 3.97 11.09
C THR A 139 -18.51 3.83 9.96
N SER A 140 -19.72 3.42 10.34
CA SER A 140 -20.88 3.42 9.47
C SER A 140 -21.12 4.86 9.06
N GLN A 141 -20.53 5.25 7.93
CA GLN A 141 -20.82 6.52 7.29
C GLN A 141 -22.33 6.52 7.02
N SER A 142 -22.97 7.43 7.73
CA SER A 142 -24.42 7.47 7.88
C SER A 142 -25.04 8.06 6.63
N SER A 143 -25.85 7.24 5.96
CA SER A 143 -27.16 7.59 5.39
C SER A 143 -27.26 8.89 4.59
N SER A 144 -26.94 8.82 3.30
CA SER A 144 -27.67 9.54 2.26
C SER A 144 -28.42 8.52 1.40
N SER A 145 -29.75 8.58 1.46
CA SER A 145 -30.72 7.63 0.90
C SER A 145 -30.86 7.71 -0.63
N SER A 146 -29.74 7.67 -1.36
CA SER A 146 -29.72 7.26 -2.76
C SER A 146 -29.40 5.77 -2.79
N SER A 147 -30.03 5.02 -3.70
CA SER A 147 -29.83 3.58 -3.94
C SER A 147 -28.40 3.24 -4.39
N SER A 148 -27.38 3.55 -3.60
CA SER A 148 -25.99 3.23 -3.89
C SER A 148 -25.67 1.83 -3.39
N VAL A 149 -25.04 1.04 -4.26
CA VAL A 149 -24.52 -0.28 -3.94
C VAL A 149 -23.52 -0.14 -2.77
N PRO A 150 -23.60 -0.96 -1.71
CA PRO A 150 -22.64 -0.90 -0.62
C PRO A 150 -21.24 -1.24 -1.17
N ILE A 151 -20.33 -0.26 -1.13
CA ILE A 151 -18.95 -0.46 -1.59
C ILE A 151 -18.15 -1.12 -0.47
N PRO A 152 -17.61 -2.34 -0.68
CA PRO A 152 -16.82 -3.01 0.33
C PRO A 152 -15.46 -2.31 0.53
N ASP A 153 -14.91 -2.41 1.74
CA ASP A 153 -13.59 -1.88 2.06
C ASP A 153 -12.50 -2.63 1.28
N LEU A 154 -11.74 -1.93 0.44
CA LEU A 154 -10.65 -2.52 -0.37
C LEU A 154 -9.30 -2.53 0.37
N ARG A 155 -9.21 -1.97 1.58
CA ARG A 155 -7.95 -1.95 2.36
C ARG A 155 -7.39 -3.34 2.61
N PRO A 156 -8.16 -4.37 3.01
CA PRO A 156 -7.63 -5.72 3.22
C PRO A 156 -7.00 -6.30 1.95
N LEU A 157 -7.63 -6.07 0.79
CA LEU A 157 -7.10 -6.50 -0.50
C LEU A 157 -5.78 -5.80 -0.81
N LYS A 158 -5.73 -4.47 -0.71
CA LYS A 158 -4.50 -3.67 -0.95
C LYS A 158 -3.36 -4.09 0.00
N LEU A 159 -3.68 -4.42 1.25
CA LEU A 159 -2.71 -4.93 2.22
C LEU A 159 -2.20 -6.33 1.85
N ALA A 160 -3.09 -7.22 1.43
CA ALA A 160 -2.69 -8.56 0.98
C ALA A 160 -1.78 -8.49 -0.27
N THR A 161 -2.15 -7.68 -1.26
CA THR A 161 -1.37 -7.49 -2.48
C THR A 161 -0.01 -6.86 -2.19
N SER A 162 0.04 -5.83 -1.34
CA SER A 162 1.32 -5.23 -0.92
C SER A 162 2.19 -6.21 -0.12
N SER A 163 1.60 -7.01 0.77
CA SER A 163 2.33 -8.05 1.51
C SER A 163 2.93 -9.12 0.60
N ARG A 164 2.28 -9.47 -0.52
CA ARG A 164 2.80 -10.42 -1.49
C ARG A 164 3.98 -9.86 -2.29
N MET A 165 4.03 -8.54 -2.46
CA MET A 165 5.14 -7.84 -3.12
C MET A 165 6.35 -7.62 -2.21
N LEU A 166 6.15 -7.68 -0.89
CA LEU A 166 7.25 -7.69 0.07
C LEU A 166 7.93 -9.05 0.02
N ASP A 167 9.06 -9.12 -0.66
CA ASP A 167 9.93 -10.29 -0.63
C ASP A 167 10.52 -10.44 0.78
N PRO A 168 10.18 -11.51 1.53
CA PRO A 168 10.68 -11.70 2.89
C PRO A 168 12.20 -11.92 2.93
N SER A 169 12.83 -12.23 1.79
CA SER A 169 14.27 -12.37 1.67
C SER A 169 14.99 -11.04 1.47
N LYS A 170 14.27 -9.97 1.09
CA LYS A 170 14.83 -8.64 0.90
C LYS A 170 14.68 -7.79 2.15
N ARG A 171 15.66 -6.94 2.40
CA ARG A 171 15.63 -5.98 3.51
C ARG A 171 15.01 -4.68 3.05
N ILE A 172 14.43 -3.91 3.98
CA ILE A 172 14.01 -2.54 3.70
C ILE A 172 15.25 -1.67 3.56
N CYS A 173 15.28 -0.77 2.56
CA CYS A 173 16.43 0.10 2.33
C CYS A 173 16.73 0.95 3.58
N GLN A 174 17.99 0.94 4.00
CA GLN A 174 18.45 1.66 5.19
C GLN A 174 18.19 3.19 5.14
N TYR A 175 18.06 3.76 3.95
CA TYR A 175 17.82 5.20 3.78
C TYR A 175 16.36 5.59 4.04
N GLU A 176 15.43 4.62 4.00
CA GLU A 176 14.01 4.88 4.26
C GLU A 176 13.67 4.84 5.76
N VAL A 177 14.39 4.04 6.54
CA VAL A 177 14.11 3.81 7.97
C VAL A 177 15.24 4.36 8.85
N PRO A 178 15.02 5.24 9.85
CA PRO A 178 13.79 5.97 10.22
C PRO A 178 13.73 7.38 9.62
N GLY A 179 14.61 7.70 8.66
CA GLY A 179 14.99 9.07 8.33
C GLY A 179 14.29 9.72 7.14
N GLY A 180 13.29 9.08 6.51
CA GLY A 180 12.59 9.67 5.36
C GLY A 180 13.50 10.01 4.18
N GLY A 181 14.68 9.40 4.11
CA GLY A 181 15.61 9.60 3.01
C GLY A 181 15.09 8.96 1.74
N VAL A 182 15.35 9.61 0.61
CA VAL A 182 15.10 9.05 -0.72
C VAL A 182 16.38 8.37 -1.16
N CYS A 183 16.35 7.06 -1.33
CA CYS A 183 17.45 6.36 -1.97
C CYS A 183 17.56 6.84 -3.42
N ARG A 184 18.79 7.17 -3.83
CA ARG A 184 19.10 7.65 -5.18
C ARG A 184 19.69 6.57 -6.08
N ASP A 185 19.84 5.36 -5.55
CA ASP A 185 20.44 4.25 -6.28
C ASP A 185 19.35 3.56 -7.10
N ASP A 186 19.38 3.75 -8.42
CA ASP A 186 18.41 3.12 -9.34
C ASP A 186 18.43 1.58 -9.27
N HIS A 187 19.58 1.02 -8.85
CA HIS A 187 19.85 -0.40 -8.75
C HIS A 187 19.91 -0.89 -7.29
N CYS A 188 19.25 -0.19 -6.35
CA CYS A 188 19.18 -0.67 -4.97
C CYS A 188 18.44 -2.02 -4.91
N GLU A 189 19.09 -3.03 -4.33
CA GLU A 189 18.53 -4.38 -4.20
C GLU A 189 17.48 -4.50 -3.09
N ASP A 190 17.53 -3.56 -2.14
CA ASP A 190 16.63 -3.46 -1.00
C ASP A 190 15.22 -2.97 -1.40
N LEU A 191 14.24 -3.23 -0.54
CA LEU A 191 12.85 -2.80 -0.73
C LEU A 191 12.69 -1.31 -0.44
N HIS A 192 12.04 -0.64 -1.39
CA HIS A 192 11.63 0.77 -1.29
C HIS A 192 10.13 0.88 -1.08
N LEU A 193 9.70 1.23 0.13
CA LEU A 193 8.29 1.37 0.50
C LEU A 193 7.60 2.45 -0.34
N ASN A 194 8.30 3.52 -0.69
CA ASN A 194 7.76 4.58 -1.54
C ASN A 194 7.40 4.08 -2.95
N ARG A 195 8.17 3.13 -3.48
CA ARG A 195 7.92 2.48 -4.77
C ARG A 195 6.76 1.50 -4.68
N ILE A 196 6.63 0.79 -3.56
CA ILE A 196 5.57 -0.20 -3.35
C ILE A 196 4.22 0.47 -3.08
N MET A 197 4.21 1.52 -2.24
CA MET A 197 2.99 2.22 -1.81
C MET A 197 2.55 3.31 -2.78
N GLY A 198 3.28 3.55 -3.87
CA GLY A 198 2.89 4.53 -4.89
C GLY A 198 2.85 5.96 -4.36
N SER A 199 3.79 6.34 -3.48
CA SER A 199 3.81 7.69 -2.87
C SER A 199 4.30 8.79 -3.83
N GLY A 200 4.59 8.45 -5.09
CA GLY A 200 4.89 9.42 -6.13
C GLY A 200 3.61 9.97 -6.74
N THR A 201 3.64 11.23 -7.17
CA THR A 201 2.60 11.91 -7.97
C THR A 201 2.21 11.20 -9.28
N ASP A 202 2.82 10.03 -9.54
CA ASP A 202 2.52 9.18 -10.68
C ASP A 202 1.31 8.30 -10.34
N VAL A 203 0.14 8.78 -10.79
CA VAL A 203 -1.18 8.15 -10.62
C VAL A 203 -1.19 6.81 -11.36
N GLY A 204 -0.60 5.78 -10.76
CA GLY A 204 -0.50 4.45 -11.36
C GLY A 204 0.68 3.59 -10.92
N SER A 205 1.63 4.13 -10.15
CA SER A 205 2.83 3.38 -9.76
C SER A 205 2.68 2.52 -8.49
N GLY A 206 1.54 2.63 -7.79
CA GLY A 206 1.26 1.79 -6.63
C GLY A 206 1.01 0.33 -7.04
N VAL A 207 1.36 -0.61 -6.15
CA VAL A 207 1.00 -2.02 -6.33
C VAL A 207 -0.52 -2.14 -6.31
N GLU A 208 -1.09 -2.30 -7.49
CA GLU A 208 -2.51 -2.48 -7.68
C GLU A 208 -2.85 -3.97 -7.78
N PRO A 209 -3.86 -4.48 -7.05
CA PRO A 209 -4.38 -5.83 -7.26
C PRO A 209 -4.86 -6.00 -8.71
N SER A 210 -4.75 -7.22 -9.24
CA SER A 210 -5.28 -7.50 -10.58
C SER A 210 -6.81 -7.42 -10.60
N ASP A 211 -7.41 -7.27 -11.79
CA ASP A 211 -8.88 -7.27 -11.93
C ASP A 211 -9.47 -8.60 -11.47
N GLU A 212 -8.74 -9.71 -11.66
CA GLU A 212 -9.12 -11.04 -11.21
C GLU A 212 -9.12 -11.15 -9.68
N GLU A 213 -8.04 -10.70 -9.02
CA GLU A 213 -7.95 -10.68 -7.55
C GLU A 213 -9.04 -9.78 -6.95
N THR A 214 -9.27 -8.62 -7.56
CA THR A 214 -10.31 -7.68 -7.13
C THR A 214 -11.70 -8.28 -7.30
N ALA A 215 -11.98 -8.93 -8.43
CA ALA A 215 -13.27 -9.55 -8.68
C ALA A 215 -13.56 -10.72 -7.72
N GLU A 216 -12.56 -11.55 -7.43
CA GLU A 216 -12.69 -12.64 -6.46
C GLU A 216 -12.95 -12.09 -5.06
N TYR A 217 -12.21 -11.07 -4.62
CA TYR A 217 -12.44 -10.39 -3.36
C TYR A 217 -13.86 -9.82 -3.27
N LEU A 218 -14.30 -9.09 -4.29
CA LEU A 218 -15.64 -8.50 -4.35
C LEU A 218 -16.73 -9.58 -4.29
N TYR A 219 -16.58 -10.68 -5.03
CA TYR A 219 -17.54 -11.78 -5.00
C TYR A 219 -17.68 -12.40 -3.59
N ASN A 220 -16.57 -12.50 -2.85
CA ASN A 220 -16.56 -13.08 -1.51
C ASN A 220 -17.08 -12.14 -0.41
N VAL A 221 -16.91 -10.83 -0.58
CA VAL A 221 -17.30 -9.83 0.43
C VAL A 221 -18.73 -9.30 0.21
N MET A 222 -19.23 -9.34 -1.01
CA MET A 222 -20.56 -8.81 -1.33
C MET A 222 -21.69 -9.69 -0.77
N PRO A 223 -22.81 -9.09 -0.31
CA PRO A 223 -23.96 -9.85 0.17
C PRO A 223 -24.52 -10.79 -0.90
N SER A 224 -24.70 -12.08 -0.57
CA SER A 224 -25.15 -13.09 -1.54
C SER A 224 -26.53 -12.80 -2.14
N ASN A 225 -27.40 -12.11 -1.40
CA ASN A 225 -28.68 -11.64 -1.92
C ASN A 225 -28.49 -10.63 -3.07
N TRP A 226 -27.57 -9.67 -2.91
CA TRP A 226 -27.28 -8.69 -3.96
C TRP A 226 -26.73 -9.36 -5.22
N LEU A 227 -25.79 -10.30 -5.05
CA LEU A 227 -25.21 -11.07 -6.16
C LEU A 227 -26.28 -11.86 -6.93
N THR A 228 -27.22 -12.48 -6.21
CA THR A 228 -28.31 -13.27 -6.81
C THR A 228 -29.32 -12.38 -7.53
N THR A 229 -29.71 -11.25 -6.91
CA THR A 229 -30.69 -10.31 -7.50
C THR A 229 -30.20 -9.71 -8.81
N HIS A 230 -28.90 -9.42 -8.92
CA HIS A 230 -28.30 -8.81 -10.11
C HIS A 230 -27.64 -9.84 -11.05
N ASN A 231 -27.76 -11.14 -10.76
CA ASN A 231 -27.11 -12.22 -11.51
C ASN A 231 -25.60 -11.95 -11.74
N VAL A 232 -24.90 -11.52 -10.69
CA VAL A 232 -23.49 -11.13 -10.76
C VAL A 232 -22.60 -12.33 -10.49
N SER A 233 -21.78 -12.67 -11.48
CA SER A 233 -20.69 -13.65 -11.37
C SER A 233 -19.33 -12.97 -11.35
N THR A 234 -18.28 -13.68 -10.93
CA THR A 234 -16.90 -13.18 -10.97
C THR A 234 -16.50 -12.69 -12.36
N SER A 235 -16.92 -13.39 -13.43
CA SER A 235 -16.64 -12.98 -14.83
C SER A 235 -17.32 -11.65 -15.21
N ASN A 236 -18.51 -11.39 -14.68
CA ASN A 236 -19.23 -10.13 -14.91
C ASN A 236 -18.49 -8.98 -14.21
N ILE A 237 -18.01 -9.20 -12.98
CA ILE A 237 -17.22 -8.22 -12.24
C ILE A 237 -15.91 -7.89 -12.97
N ILE A 238 -15.17 -8.91 -13.43
CA ILE A 238 -13.93 -8.71 -14.22
C ILE A 238 -14.22 -7.89 -15.47
N SER A 239 -15.30 -8.21 -16.19
CA SER A 239 -15.67 -7.49 -17.42
C SER A 239 -16.00 -6.03 -17.13
N ALA A 240 -16.76 -5.75 -16.07
CA ALA A 240 -17.11 -4.40 -15.64
C ALA A 240 -15.89 -3.59 -15.16
N LEU A 241 -14.93 -4.22 -14.46
CA LEU A 241 -13.67 -3.56 -14.06
C LEU A 241 -12.81 -3.17 -15.28
N ARG A 242 -12.71 -4.07 -16.26
CA ARG A 242 -11.99 -3.82 -17.52
C ARG A 242 -12.66 -2.73 -18.34
N GLU A 243 -14.00 -2.72 -18.39
CA GLU A 243 -14.78 -1.67 -19.04
C GLU A 243 -14.56 -0.32 -18.35
N ALA A 244 -14.65 -0.27 -17.02
CA ALA A 244 -14.41 0.96 -16.25
C ALA A 244 -13.01 1.55 -16.54
N ARG A 245 -11.99 0.70 -16.70
CA ARG A 245 -10.63 1.13 -17.11
C ARG A 245 -10.61 1.77 -18.51
N GLN A 246 -11.46 1.32 -19.44
CA GLN A 246 -11.47 1.77 -20.84
C GLN A 246 -12.29 3.03 -21.07
N VAL A 247 -13.29 3.31 -20.21
CA VAL A 247 -14.19 4.47 -20.37
C VAL A 247 -13.44 5.80 -20.29
N ARG A 248 -12.32 5.88 -19.56
CA ARG A 248 -11.54 7.10 -19.41
C ARG A 248 -10.14 6.97 -19.99
N LYS A 249 -9.68 8.05 -20.64
CA LYS A 249 -8.30 8.18 -21.15
C LYS A 249 -7.29 8.37 -20.01
N THR A 250 -7.75 8.80 -18.83
CA THR A 250 -6.93 9.06 -17.64
C THR A 250 -6.87 7.81 -16.75
N PRO A 251 -5.71 7.46 -16.17
CA PRO A 251 -5.62 6.36 -15.22
C PRO A 251 -6.55 6.61 -14.03
N MET A 252 -7.48 5.67 -13.79
CA MET A 252 -8.42 5.72 -12.67
C MET A 252 -7.88 4.97 -11.47
N VAL A 253 -8.10 5.54 -10.28
CA VAL A 253 -7.80 4.88 -9.01
C VAL A 253 -8.67 3.62 -8.87
N LEU A 254 -8.13 2.58 -8.22
CA LEU A 254 -8.83 1.30 -8.02
C LEU A 254 -10.21 1.49 -7.38
N ASP A 255 -10.30 2.30 -6.34
CA ASP A 255 -11.54 2.55 -5.60
C ASP A 255 -12.64 3.12 -6.53
N GLU A 256 -12.29 4.08 -7.40
CA GLU A 256 -13.21 4.67 -8.38
C GLU A 256 -13.61 3.66 -9.47
N ARG A 257 -12.69 2.79 -9.92
CA ARG A 257 -12.99 1.72 -10.88
C ARG A 257 -13.95 0.70 -10.33
N VAL A 258 -13.78 0.31 -9.06
CA VAL A 258 -14.69 -0.61 -8.39
C VAL A 258 -16.08 0.01 -8.25
N GLU A 259 -16.15 1.29 -7.85
CA GLU A 259 -17.42 2.01 -7.78
C GLU A 259 -18.15 2.06 -9.13
N GLN A 260 -17.43 2.42 -10.21
CA GLN A 260 -17.99 2.47 -11.55
C GLN A 260 -18.42 1.08 -12.06
N ALA A 261 -17.61 0.05 -11.80
CA ALA A 261 -17.94 -1.32 -12.19
C ALA A 261 -19.19 -1.83 -11.47
N LEU A 262 -19.31 -1.60 -10.16
CA LEU A 262 -20.50 -1.99 -9.38
C LEU A 262 -21.74 -1.19 -9.79
N SER A 263 -21.57 0.07 -10.17
CA SER A 263 -22.67 0.90 -10.69
C SER A 263 -23.18 0.40 -12.05
N SER A 264 -22.29 -0.06 -12.93
CA SER A 264 -22.66 -0.68 -14.21
C SER A 264 -23.45 -1.98 -14.00
N LEU A 265 -23.01 -2.82 -13.05
CA LEU A 265 -23.69 -4.09 -12.73
C LEU A 265 -25.03 -3.91 -12.01
N GLY A 266 -25.18 -2.85 -11.21
CA GLY A 266 -26.41 -2.56 -10.47
C GLY A 266 -27.50 -1.87 -11.29
N SER A 267 -27.18 -1.39 -12.49
CA SER A 267 -28.14 -0.69 -13.35
C SER A 267 -29.11 -1.70 -13.96
N PRO A 268 -30.44 -1.58 -13.76
CA PRO A 268 -31.39 -2.47 -14.40
C PRO A 268 -31.26 -2.32 -15.92
N PRO A 269 -31.43 -3.41 -16.70
CA PRO A 269 -31.42 -3.32 -18.16
C PRO A 269 -32.50 -2.33 -18.61
N PRO A 270 -32.24 -1.50 -19.63
CA PRO A 270 -33.23 -0.56 -20.13
C PRO A 270 -34.51 -1.32 -20.51
N PRO A 271 -35.70 -0.77 -20.20
CA PRO A 271 -36.96 -1.43 -20.55
C PRO A 271 -37.02 -1.65 -22.06
N PRO A 272 -37.61 -2.77 -22.52
CA PRO A 272 -37.76 -3.03 -23.95
C PRO A 272 -38.57 -1.90 -24.61
N PRO A 273 -38.26 -1.54 -25.87
CA PRO A 273 -38.99 -0.50 -26.58
C PRO A 273 -40.48 -0.87 -26.69
N PRO A 274 -41.41 0.10 -26.57
CA PRO A 274 -42.83 -0.17 -26.71
C PRO A 274 -43.13 -0.68 -28.13
N THR A 275 -43.84 -1.82 -28.20
CA THR A 275 -44.31 -2.46 -29.44
C THR A 275 -45.55 -1.78 -30.00
#